data_AF-A0A8S4AZT9-F1
#
_entry.id   AF-A0A8S4AZT9-F1
#
_cell.length_a   1.000
_cell.length_b   1.000
_cell.length_c   1.000
_cell.angle_alpha   90.00
_cell.angle_beta   90.00
_cell.angle_gamma   90.00
#
_symmetry.space_group_name_H-M   'P 1'
#
loop_
_entity.id
_entity.type
_entity.pdbx_description
1 polymer ?
#
loop_
_entity_poly.entity_id
_entity_poly.type
_entity_poly.pdbx_seq_one_letter_code
_entity_poly.pdbx_strand_id
1 'polypeptide(L)'
;MFHSCLPATVFLEFWKRRRAVLAYDWDLIDWEEEEDEIRPQFEAKYSKKERMNPISGKPEPYQAFTDKYSRLLVSASGIFFMVSFIVCD
;
A
#
# COMPACT_ATOMS: atom_id res chain seq x y z
N MET A 1 -2.88 29.79 -13.30
CA MET A 1 -2.53 28.38 -13.00
C MET A 1 -1.83 28.17 -11.65
N PHE A 2 -1.09 29.13 -11.09
CA PHE A 2 -0.39 28.94 -9.80
C PHE A 2 -1.25 29.12 -8.53
N HIS A 3 -2.45 29.72 -8.63
CA HIS A 3 -3.29 30.05 -7.47
C HIS A 3 -3.96 28.83 -6.78
N SER A 4 -4.14 27.71 -7.49
CA SER A 4 -4.80 26.51 -6.93
C SER A 4 -3.84 25.50 -6.30
N CYS A 5 -2.54 25.55 -6.64
CA CYS A 5 -1.58 24.53 -6.20
C CYS A 5 -1.03 24.81 -4.80
N LEU A 6 -0.76 26.08 -4.47
CA LEU A 6 -0.18 26.48 -3.17
C LEU A 6 -1.00 26.05 -1.94
N PRO A 7 -2.33 26.30 -1.87
CA PRO A 7 -3.12 25.83 -0.73
C PRO A 7 -3.23 24.29 -0.68
N ALA A 8 -3.24 23.61 -1.83
CA ALA A 8 -3.28 22.16 -1.89
C ALA A 8 -1.98 21.51 -1.38
N THR A 9 -0.82 22.05 -1.76
CA THR A 9 0.48 21.56 -1.29
C THR A 9 0.69 21.85 0.19
N VAL A 10 0.31 23.04 0.67
CA VAL A 10 0.36 23.38 2.10
C VAL A 10 -0.56 22.47 2.92
N PHE A 11 -1.77 22.19 2.44
CA PHE A 11 -2.67 21.25 3.10
C PHE A 11 -2.08 19.83 3.17
N LEU A 12 -1.53 19.32 2.06
CA LEU A 12 -0.91 17.99 2.02
C LEU A 12 0.30 17.89 2.96
N GLU A 13 1.18 18.89 2.96
CA GLU A 13 2.36 18.92 3.82
C GLU A 13 1.99 19.05 5.31
N PHE A 14 1.01 19.89 5.63
CA PHE A 14 0.48 20.00 6.99
C PHE A 14 -0.17 18.68 7.45
N TRP A 15 -0.96 18.06 6.58
CA TRP A 15 -1.65 16.81 6.86
C TRP A 15 -0.68 15.66 7.12
N LYS A 16 0.40 15.55 6.33
CA LYS A 16 1.47 14.55 6.58
C LYS A 16 2.08 14.72 7.97
N ARG A 17 2.40 15.95 8.37
CA ARG A 17 2.97 16.23 9.71
C ARG A 17 1.98 15.90 10.82
N ARG A 18 0.71 16.27 10.67
CA ARG A 18 -0.32 15.98 11.68
C ARG A 18 -0.60 14.48 11.81
N ARG A 19 -0.58 13.74 10.71
CA ARG A 19 -0.70 12.28 10.72
C ARG A 19 0.45 11.60 11.46
N ALA A 20 1.68 12.10 11.29
CA ALA A 20 2.85 11.57 12.00
C ALA A 20 2.78 11.82 13.52
N VAL A 21 2.32 13.01 13.95
CA VAL A 21 2.12 13.32 15.36
C VAL A 21 1.00 12.48 15.96
N LEU A 22 -0.13 12.31 15.26
CA LEU A 22 -1.22 11.45 15.73
C LEU A 22 -0.81 9.98 15.83
N ALA A 23 -0.02 9.49 14.87
CA ALA A 23 0.52 8.14 14.93
C ALA A 23 1.46 7.96 16.13
N TYR A 24 2.30 8.96 16.44
CA TYR A 24 3.15 8.97 17.63
C TYR A 24 2.32 9.00 18.93
N ASP A 25 1.37 9.92 19.03
CA ASP A 25 0.57 10.14 20.25
C ASP A 25 -0.32 8.94 20.58
N TRP A 26 -0.80 8.22 19.55
CA TRP A 26 -1.60 7.01 19.73
C TRP A 26 -0.75 5.74 19.86
N ASP A 27 0.58 5.86 19.89
CA ASP A 27 1.54 4.74 19.90
C ASP A 27 1.47 3.85 18.64
N LEU A 28 0.80 4.31 17.58
CA LEU A 28 0.62 3.62 16.29
C LEU A 28 1.87 3.53 15.42
N ILE A 29 3.04 3.96 15.92
CA ILE A 29 4.30 3.89 15.15
C ILE A 29 4.76 2.43 14.98
N ASP A 30 4.62 1.62 16.03
CA ASP A 30 4.92 0.17 15.98
C ASP A 30 3.68 -0.67 15.58
N TRP A 31 2.48 -0.08 15.54
CA TRP A 31 1.28 -0.80 15.12
C TRP A 31 1.34 -1.27 13.66
N GLU A 32 2.10 -0.63 12.77
CA GLU A 32 2.26 -1.10 11.39
C GLU A 32 3.06 -2.43 11.32
N GLU A 33 3.92 -2.70 12.31
CA GLU A 33 4.66 -3.95 12.46
C GLU A 33 3.88 -5.01 13.28
N GLU A 34 2.94 -4.57 14.15
CA GLU A 34 2.08 -5.44 14.96
C GLU A 34 0.74 -5.82 14.29
N GLU A 35 0.21 -4.99 13.37
CA GLU A 35 -0.99 -5.26 12.56
C GLU A 35 -0.70 -6.17 11.34
N ASP A 36 0.55 -6.64 11.19
CA ASP A 36 0.92 -7.77 10.34
C ASP A 36 0.38 -9.11 10.90
N GLU A 37 -0.76 -9.10 11.60
CA GLU A 37 -1.59 -10.28 11.78
C GLU A 37 -2.14 -10.64 10.39
N ILE A 38 -1.47 -11.64 9.78
CA ILE A 38 -1.73 -12.08 8.42
C ILE A 38 -3.22 -12.39 8.31
N ARG A 39 -3.94 -11.60 7.50
CA ARG A 39 -5.38 -11.83 7.32
C ARG A 39 -5.63 -13.29 6.94
N PRO A 40 -6.62 -13.98 7.51
CA PRO A 40 -6.79 -15.43 7.34
C PRO A 40 -6.94 -15.86 5.86
N GLN A 41 -7.48 -14.98 5.01
CA GLN A 41 -7.54 -15.18 3.55
C GLN A 41 -6.18 -15.24 2.84
N PHE A 42 -5.13 -14.72 3.49
CA PHE A 42 -3.76 -14.65 3.01
C PHE A 42 -2.95 -15.85 3.51
N GLU A 43 -3.10 -16.24 4.78
CA GLU A 43 -2.57 -17.49 5.33
C GLU A 43 -3.00 -18.70 4.49
N ALA A 44 -4.31 -18.82 4.22
CA ALA A 44 -4.87 -19.93 3.45
C ALA A 44 -4.35 -19.99 1.99
N LYS A 45 -3.98 -18.84 1.40
CA LYS A 45 -3.47 -18.78 0.01
C LYS A 45 -1.96 -18.99 -0.09
N TYR A 46 -1.21 -18.64 0.94
CA TYR A 46 0.26 -18.62 0.91
C TYR A 46 0.93 -19.56 1.93
N SER A 47 0.16 -20.35 2.67
CA SER A 47 0.62 -21.38 3.63
C SER A 47 1.70 -22.34 3.09
N LYS A 48 1.81 -22.52 1.76
CA LYS A 48 2.86 -23.37 1.14
C LYS A 48 4.19 -22.67 0.80
N LYS A 49 4.28 -21.34 0.93
CA LYS A 49 5.48 -20.55 0.57
C LYS A 49 5.96 -19.75 1.78
N GLU A 50 6.42 -20.46 2.79
CA GLU A 50 7.07 -19.86 3.95
C GLU A 50 8.50 -19.47 3.57
N ARG A 51 8.83 -18.18 3.68
CA ARG A 51 10.22 -17.71 3.69
C ARG A 51 10.50 -17.26 5.11
N MET A 52 11.62 -17.71 5.68
CA MET A 52 12.07 -17.23 6.98
C MET A 52 12.51 -15.77 6.82
N ASN A 53 11.85 -14.86 7.53
CA ASN A 53 12.25 -13.46 7.54
C ASN A 53 13.58 -13.34 8.32
N PRO A 54 14.67 -12.84 7.71
CA PRO A 54 15.98 -12.78 8.35
C PRO A 54 16.06 -11.78 9.53
N ILE A 55 15.02 -10.97 9.73
CA ILE A 55 14.96 -9.92 10.77
C ILE A 55 14.10 -10.38 11.97
N SER A 56 13.00 -11.09 11.72
CA SER A 56 12.01 -11.51 12.75
C SER A 56 12.10 -13.00 13.14
N GLY A 57 12.74 -13.84 12.32
CA GLY A 57 12.90 -15.28 12.58
C GLY A 57 11.61 -16.12 12.51
N LYS A 58 10.47 -15.49 12.23
CA LYS A 58 9.17 -16.14 12.05
C LYS A 58 8.98 -16.58 10.58
N PRO A 59 8.28 -17.70 10.32
CA PRO A 59 7.88 -18.09 8.97
C PRO A 59 6.78 -17.14 8.49
N GLU A 60 7.12 -16.24 7.58
CA GLU A 60 6.14 -15.33 6.98
C GLU A 60 5.73 -15.85 5.59
N PRO A 61 4.42 -15.89 5.28
CA PRO A 61 3.94 -16.29 3.97
C PRO A 61 4.39 -15.27 2.93
N TYR A 62 5.32 -15.68 2.09
CA TYR A 62 5.92 -14.80 1.09
C TYR A 62 5.03 -14.70 -0.14
N GLN A 63 4.35 -13.55 -0.30
CA GLN A 63 3.74 -13.19 -1.57
C GLN A 63 4.85 -12.85 -2.58
N ALA A 64 4.95 -13.63 -3.66
CA ALA A 64 5.90 -13.34 -4.72
C ALA A 64 5.63 -11.94 -5.31
N PHE A 65 6.63 -11.07 -5.28
CA PHE A 65 6.53 -9.71 -5.84
C PHE A 65 6.00 -9.72 -7.28
N THR A 66 6.36 -10.72 -8.09
CA THR A 66 5.92 -10.88 -9.47
C THR A 66 4.38 -10.96 -9.61
N ASP A 67 3.67 -11.63 -8.69
CA ASP A 67 2.21 -11.72 -8.72
C ASP A 67 1.56 -10.39 -8.29
N LYS A 68 2.21 -9.65 -7.39
CA LYS A 68 1.77 -8.31 -7.00
C LYS A 68 1.91 -7.33 -8.17
N TYR A 69 3.06 -7.35 -8.85
CA TYR A 69 3.32 -6.50 -10.01
C TYR A 69 2.42 -6.84 -11.20
N SER A 70 2.19 -8.12 -11.50
CA SER A 70 1.31 -8.52 -12.61
C SER A 70 -0.12 -8.02 -12.41
N ARG A 71 -0.68 -8.15 -11.20
CA ARG A 71 -2.02 -7.63 -10.88
C ARG A 71 -2.09 -6.12 -10.98
N LEU A 72 -1.04 -5.42 -10.52
CA LEU A 72 -0.95 -3.97 -10.61
C LEU A 72 -0.94 -3.53 -12.08
N LEU A 73 -0.13 -4.18 -12.92
CA LEU A 73 -0.06 -3.92 -14.36
C LEU A 73 -1.39 -4.20 -15.08
N VAL A 74 -2.08 -5.30 -14.75
CA VAL A 74 -3.40 -5.62 -15.33
C VAL A 74 -4.46 -4.61 -14.89
N SER A 75 -4.44 -4.18 -13.63
CA SER A 75 -5.38 -3.16 -13.16
C SER A 75 -5.13 -1.80 -13.81
N ALA A 76 -3.85 -1.41 -13.94
CA ALA A 76 -3.46 -0.18 -14.60
C ALA A 76 -3.84 -0.20 -16.08
N SER A 77 -3.56 -1.30 -16.79
CA SER A 77 -3.90 -1.44 -18.20
C SER A 77 -5.41 -1.34 -18.42
N GLY A 78 -6.23 -1.97 -17.57
CA GLY A 78 -7.69 -1.84 -17.62
C GLY A 78 -8.18 -0.39 -17.52
N ILE A 79 -7.60 0.39 -16.60
CA ILE A 79 -7.92 1.83 -16.47
C ILE A 79 -7.49 2.59 -17.73
N PHE A 80 -6.29 2.34 -18.26
CA PHE A 80 -5.83 2.96 -19.50
C PHE A 80 -6.75 2.67 -20.68
N PHE A 81 -7.22 1.42 -20.82
CA PHE A 81 -8.18 1.06 -21.86
C PHE A 81 -9.50 1.79 -21.71
N MET A 82 -10.06 1.87 -20.49
CA MET A 82 -11.30 2.61 -20.24
C MET A 82 -11.17 4.09 -20.62
N VAL A 83 -10.07 4.75 -20.23
CA VAL A 83 -9.82 6.15 -20.58
C VAL A 83 -9.65 6.32 -22.09
N SER A 84 -8.92 5.43 -22.75
CA SER A 84 -8.70 5.48 -24.20
C SER A 84 -10.01 5.32 -24.97
N PHE A 85 -10.88 4.42 -24.52
CA PHE A 85 -12.20 4.23 -25.12
C PHE A 85 -13.07 5.49 -24.98
N ILE A 86 -13.10 6.11 -23.80
CA ILE A 86 -13.86 7.35 -23.55
C ILE A 86 -13.34 8.55 -24.37
N VAL A 87 -12.04 8.62 -24.64
CA VAL A 87 -11.42 9.73 -25.40
C VAL A 87 -11.50 9.51 -26.92
N CYS A 88 -11.57 8.27 -27.36
CA CYS A 88 -11.71 7.91 -28.78
C CYS A 88 -13.18 7.86 -29.26
N ASP A 89 -14.15 7.85 -28.34
CA ASP A 89 -15.60 8.03 -28.59
C ASP A 89 -15.93 9.53 -28.68
#